data_AF-A0A2A2T9H6-F1
#
_entry.id   AF-A0A2A2T9H6-F1
#
_cell.length_a   1.000
_cell.length_b   1.000
_cell.length_c   1.000
_cell.angle_alpha   90.00
_cell.angle_beta   90.00
_cell.angle_gamma   90.00
#
_symmetry.space_group_name_H-M   'P 1'
#
loop_
_entity.id
_entity.type
_entity.pdbx_description
1 polymer ?
#
loop_
_entity_poly.entity_id
_entity_poly.type
_entity_poly.pdbx_seq_one_letter_code
_entity_poly.pdbx_strand_id
1 'polypeptide(L)'
;MQLDRLSFNLNQKPSSICHNLETQKPQPQSKPIQTTNPVSKPQSLPKPVFATTGTFRSYKPKYTIAWADSSNYGDRFATDINGTPLANSPIIVLHETTNSAQSAVNTFKSNNSGDENKQVSYHTLIARNGLVVYLVPPDKRAFGAGNSVFEGNNGVETVQTNPTLNPSVNNFAYHVSLETPPDAWGKNVTSHSGYTDEQYYALAWLIAQSDVPDDRITTHRSVDRSGQRIDPVSFDFDKFLNILRTFRVKNS
;
A
#
# COMPACT_ATOMS: atom_id res chain seq x y z
N MET A 1 18.77 -14.39 -7.77
CA MET A 1 18.29 -13.50 -6.69
C MET A 1 16.83 -13.83 -6.47
N GLN A 2 16.55 -14.49 -5.36
CA GLN A 2 15.23 -15.02 -5.01
C GLN A 2 14.45 -13.84 -4.41
N LEU A 3 13.40 -13.37 -5.11
CA LEU A 3 12.52 -12.33 -4.59
C LEU A 3 11.74 -12.94 -3.42
N ASP A 4 12.01 -12.46 -2.21
CA ASP A 4 11.17 -12.73 -1.05
C ASP A 4 9.74 -12.29 -1.39
N ARG A 5 8.80 -13.22 -1.25
CA ARG A 5 7.38 -12.97 -1.48
C ARG A 5 6.95 -11.81 -0.56
N LEU A 6 6.09 -10.93 -1.06
CA LEU A 6 5.39 -9.92 -0.27
C LEU A 6 4.40 -10.60 0.70
N SER A 7 4.93 -11.25 1.72
CA SER A 7 4.18 -11.73 2.87
C SER A 7 3.99 -10.53 3.80
N PHE A 8 2.86 -9.84 3.65
CA PHE A 8 2.44 -8.82 4.61
C PHE A 8 2.20 -9.48 5.98
N ASN A 9 3.13 -9.30 6.91
CA ASN A 9 2.95 -9.69 8.30
C ASN A 9 2.63 -8.44 9.12
N LEU A 10 1.34 -8.16 9.30
CA LEU A 10 0.80 -6.97 9.99
C LEU A 10 0.89 -7.01 11.53
N ASN A 11 1.56 -8.01 12.12
CA ASN A 11 1.57 -8.23 13.58
C ASN A 11 2.94 -8.09 14.27
N GLN A 12 3.92 -7.42 13.65
CA GLN A 12 5.19 -7.18 14.33
C GLN A 12 5.11 -5.93 15.22
N LYS A 13 5.18 -6.14 16.54
CA LYS A 13 5.32 -5.10 17.56
C LYS A 13 6.56 -4.23 17.25
N PRO A 14 6.46 -2.88 17.31
CA PRO A 14 7.63 -2.03 17.18
C PRO A 14 8.55 -2.20 18.39
N SER A 15 9.80 -2.59 18.13
CA SER A 15 10.88 -2.55 19.11
C SER A 15 11.35 -1.11 19.23
N SER A 16 11.04 -0.46 20.37
CA SER A 16 11.53 0.88 20.69
C SER A 16 13.06 0.85 20.82
N ILE A 17 13.75 1.70 20.03
CA ILE A 17 15.15 2.07 20.30
C ILE A 17 15.17 3.58 20.49
N CYS A 18 15.10 4.01 21.75
CA CYS A 18 15.52 5.35 22.16
C CYS A 18 17.03 5.28 22.42
N HIS A 19 17.82 6.05 21.67
CA HIS A 19 19.21 6.35 22.02
C HIS A 19 19.23 7.38 23.14
N ASN A 20 19.86 7.06 24.27
CA ASN A 20 20.33 8.05 25.24
C ASN A 20 21.80 7.79 25.54
N LEU A 21 22.58 8.88 25.50
CA LEU A 21 24.02 8.91 25.68
C LEU A 21 24.44 8.57 27.12
N GLU A 22 25.62 7.98 27.21
CA GLU A 22 26.32 7.47 28.39
C GLU A 22 26.57 8.50 29.50
N THR A 23 26.56 8.03 30.75
CA THR A 23 27.67 8.24 31.70
C THR A 23 27.78 7.05 32.65
N GLN A 24 28.98 6.49 32.79
CA GLN A 24 29.31 5.30 33.58
C GLN A 24 29.69 5.63 35.04
N LYS A 25 29.32 4.76 35.99
CA LYS A 25 30.02 4.52 37.27
C LYS A 25 29.78 3.07 37.74
N PRO A 26 30.74 2.37 38.39
CA PRO A 26 30.77 0.90 38.44
C PRO A 26 30.15 0.25 39.69
N GLN A 27 29.39 -0.83 39.43
CA GLN A 27 29.18 -2.13 40.14
C GLN A 27 28.87 -2.18 41.65
N PRO A 28 28.01 -3.14 42.10
CA PRO A 28 28.49 -4.51 42.33
C PRO A 28 27.57 -5.66 41.85
N GLN A 29 28.22 -6.80 41.62
CA GLN A 29 27.70 -8.08 41.14
C GLN A 29 26.57 -8.66 42.00
N SER A 30 25.49 -9.10 41.35
CA SER A 30 24.48 -10.01 41.92
C SER A 30 24.34 -11.28 41.07
N LYS A 31 24.13 -12.40 41.75
CA LYS A 31 24.13 -13.79 41.24
C LYS A 31 23.05 -14.01 40.16
N PRO A 32 23.28 -14.94 39.20
CA PRO A 32 22.34 -15.15 38.10
C PRO A 32 21.06 -15.86 38.58
N ILE A 33 19.94 -15.15 38.51
CA ILE A 33 18.61 -15.76 38.61
C ILE A 33 18.31 -16.36 37.24
N GLN A 34 18.28 -17.70 37.16
CA GLN A 34 17.76 -18.42 36.00
C GLN A 34 16.24 -18.24 35.92
N THR A 35 15.79 -17.24 35.18
CA THR A 35 14.41 -17.18 34.70
C THR A 35 14.29 -18.00 33.42
N THR A 36 13.87 -19.25 33.57
CA THR A 36 13.42 -20.07 32.43
C THR A 36 12.10 -19.51 31.91
N ASN A 37 12.15 -18.51 31.05
CA ASN A 37 11.00 -18.11 30.25
C ASN A 37 10.73 -19.26 29.25
N PRO A 38 9.53 -19.86 29.23
CA PRO A 38 9.21 -20.86 28.22
C PRO A 38 9.25 -20.21 26.84
N VAL A 39 10.14 -20.70 25.99
CA VAL A 39 10.25 -20.34 24.59
C VAL A 39 8.90 -20.63 23.93
N SER A 40 8.16 -19.56 23.63
CA SER A 40 6.95 -19.62 22.82
C SER A 40 7.30 -20.28 21.48
N LYS A 41 6.62 -21.38 21.15
CA LYS A 41 6.74 -22.04 19.85
C LYS A 41 6.64 -21.01 18.72
N PRO A 42 7.47 -21.08 17.66
CA PRO A 42 7.32 -20.23 16.49
C PRO A 42 5.91 -20.38 15.94
N GLN A 43 5.14 -19.29 15.97
CA GLN A 43 3.83 -19.22 15.35
C GLN A 43 4.02 -19.50 13.85
N SER A 44 3.37 -20.53 13.32
CA SER A 44 3.43 -20.85 11.89
C SER A 44 2.96 -19.64 11.10
N LEU A 45 3.73 -19.22 10.09
CA LEU A 45 3.31 -18.16 9.17
C LEU A 45 1.94 -18.50 8.57
N PRO A 46 1.05 -17.49 8.39
CA PRO A 46 -0.23 -17.71 7.74
C PRO A 46 -0.03 -18.38 6.38
N LYS A 47 -0.86 -19.38 6.06
CA LYS A 47 -0.84 -20.02 4.74
C LYS A 47 -1.29 -18.99 3.69
N PRO A 48 -0.57 -18.83 2.56
CA PRO A 48 -1.00 -17.94 1.49
C PRO A 48 -2.39 -18.32 0.97
N VAL A 49 -3.22 -17.32 0.70
CA VAL A 49 -4.57 -17.50 0.13
C VAL A 49 -4.50 -17.79 -1.36
N PHE A 50 -3.53 -17.17 -2.06
CA PHE A 50 -3.35 -17.33 -3.49
C PHE A 50 -1.99 -17.95 -3.84
N ALA A 51 -1.95 -18.68 -4.96
CA ALA A 51 -0.72 -19.14 -5.61
C ALA A 51 -0.59 -18.54 -7.00
N THR A 52 0.62 -18.08 -7.34
CA THR A 52 0.92 -17.55 -8.67
C THR A 52 1.07 -18.65 -9.72
N THR A 53 0.58 -18.39 -10.93
CA THR A 53 0.51 -19.35 -12.04
C THR A 53 1.79 -19.35 -12.90
N GLY A 54 1.82 -20.22 -13.93
CA GLY A 54 2.86 -20.16 -14.96
C GLY A 54 2.85 -18.84 -15.74
N THR A 55 1.67 -18.29 -16.05
CA THR A 55 1.51 -17.02 -16.75
C THR A 55 2.16 -15.87 -15.99
N PHE A 56 1.96 -15.81 -14.68
CA PHE A 56 2.63 -14.83 -13.81
C PHE A 56 4.16 -14.93 -13.92
N ARG A 57 4.72 -16.14 -13.92
CA ARG A 57 6.18 -16.35 -13.99
C ARG A 57 6.78 -15.97 -15.34
N SER A 58 5.99 -16.11 -16.42
CA SER A 58 6.41 -15.75 -17.77
C SER A 58 6.39 -14.25 -18.02
N TYR A 59 5.47 -13.52 -17.39
CA TYR A 59 5.41 -12.06 -17.50
C TYR A 59 6.41 -11.39 -16.55
N LYS A 60 7.36 -10.62 -17.11
CA LYS A 60 8.41 -9.92 -16.35
C LYS A 60 8.37 -8.43 -16.69
N PRO A 61 7.56 -7.61 -16.00
CA PRO A 61 7.54 -6.19 -16.26
C PRO A 61 8.88 -5.58 -15.86
N LYS A 62 9.28 -4.51 -16.56
CA LYS A 62 10.37 -3.66 -16.09
C LYS A 62 9.91 -2.97 -14.80
N TYR A 63 10.83 -2.79 -13.87
CA TYR A 63 10.56 -1.99 -12.69
C TYR A 63 11.73 -1.08 -12.34
N THR A 64 11.44 -0.03 -11.59
CA THR A 64 12.42 0.85 -10.97
C THR A 64 11.93 1.29 -9.59
N ILE A 65 12.83 1.86 -8.79
CA ILE A 65 12.53 2.42 -7.48
C ILE A 65 12.82 3.91 -7.55
N ALA A 66 11.85 4.72 -7.13
CA ALA A 66 11.96 6.16 -7.07
C ALA A 66 11.31 6.63 -5.77
N TRP A 67 11.94 6.32 -4.64
CA TRP A 67 11.40 6.62 -3.31
C TRP A 67 10.83 8.04 -3.23
N ALA A 68 9.61 8.12 -2.70
CA ALA A 68 9.01 9.36 -2.26
C ALA A 68 9.87 9.98 -1.16
N ASP A 69 9.75 11.29 -0.97
CA ASP A 69 10.31 11.97 0.18
C ASP A 69 9.76 11.35 1.48
N SER A 70 10.59 11.23 2.51
CA SER A 70 10.19 10.60 3.78
C SER A 70 9.05 11.32 4.50
N SER A 71 8.79 12.59 4.17
CA SER A 71 7.62 13.33 4.68
C SER A 71 6.30 12.89 4.05
N ASN A 72 6.32 12.11 2.95
CA ASN A 72 5.12 11.71 2.22
C ASN A 72 4.66 10.28 2.54
N TYR A 73 5.21 9.64 3.57
CA TYR A 73 4.71 8.36 4.10
C TYR A 73 5.08 8.22 5.58
N GLY A 74 4.48 7.25 6.25
CA GLY A 74 4.79 6.98 7.65
C GLY A 74 4.66 5.51 8.00
N ASP A 75 4.79 5.18 9.27
CA ASP A 75 4.47 3.85 9.76
C ASP A 75 2.96 3.59 9.73
N ARG A 76 2.60 2.33 9.57
CA ARG A 76 1.23 1.87 9.84
C ARG A 76 1.04 1.83 11.36
N PHE A 77 -0.10 2.31 11.80
CA PHE A 77 -0.48 2.28 13.21
C PHE A 77 -1.07 0.93 13.58
N ALA A 78 -0.72 0.45 14.79
CA ALA A 78 -1.30 -0.75 15.38
C ALA A 78 -2.59 -0.47 16.16
N THR A 79 -2.86 0.79 16.50
CA THR A 79 -4.06 1.25 17.21
C THR A 79 -4.62 2.51 16.58
N ASP A 80 -5.92 2.75 16.71
CA ASP A 80 -6.53 4.04 16.37
C ASP A 80 -6.23 5.13 17.41
N ILE A 81 -6.80 6.31 17.22
CA ILE A 81 -6.66 7.46 18.12
C ILE A 81 -7.20 7.22 19.54
N ASN A 82 -8.12 6.28 19.73
CA ASN A 82 -8.69 5.91 21.03
C ASN A 82 -7.92 4.75 21.69
N GLY A 83 -6.84 4.26 21.06
CA GLY A 83 -6.09 3.11 21.52
C GLY A 83 -6.70 1.76 21.15
N THR A 84 -7.73 1.72 20.30
CA THR A 84 -8.36 0.48 19.85
C THR A 84 -7.40 -0.26 18.92
N PRO A 85 -7.08 -1.55 19.17
CA PRO A 85 -6.27 -2.35 18.25
C PRO A 85 -6.87 -2.43 16.85
N LEU A 86 -6.04 -2.24 15.83
CA LEU A 86 -6.42 -2.31 14.43
C LEU A 86 -6.14 -3.71 13.88
N ALA A 87 -7.14 -4.27 13.18
CA ALA A 87 -7.08 -5.61 12.58
C ALA A 87 -7.64 -5.64 11.15
N ASN A 88 -7.67 -4.50 10.47
CA ASN A 88 -8.18 -4.41 9.10
C ASN A 88 -7.36 -5.27 8.15
N SER A 89 -8.05 -6.08 7.36
CA SER A 89 -7.42 -6.79 6.25
C SER A 89 -6.96 -5.80 5.17
N PRO A 90 -5.85 -6.05 4.47
CA PRO A 90 -5.37 -5.13 3.44
C PRO A 90 -6.39 -4.96 2.30
N ILE A 91 -6.39 -3.77 1.70
CA ILE A 91 -7.11 -3.47 0.45
C ILE A 91 -6.14 -2.91 -0.59
N ILE A 92 -6.50 -3.03 -1.87
CA ILE A 92 -5.83 -2.31 -2.97
C ILE A 92 -6.71 -1.15 -3.37
N VAL A 93 -6.17 0.08 -3.36
CA VAL A 93 -6.87 1.27 -3.86
C VAL A 93 -6.20 1.70 -5.16
N LEU A 94 -6.99 1.68 -6.24
CA LEU A 94 -6.57 2.12 -7.56
C LEU A 94 -6.77 3.63 -7.70
N HIS A 95 -5.78 4.28 -8.27
CA HIS A 95 -5.73 5.71 -8.55
C HIS A 95 -5.31 5.95 -10.00
N GLU A 96 -5.37 7.21 -10.41
CA GLU A 96 -4.66 7.69 -11.59
C GLU A 96 -3.83 8.94 -11.28
N THR A 97 -2.86 9.24 -12.13
CA THR A 97 -1.90 10.33 -11.90
C THR A 97 -2.43 11.72 -12.29
N THR A 98 -3.49 11.79 -13.11
CA THR A 98 -4.03 13.00 -13.78
C THR A 98 -3.07 13.70 -14.76
N ASN A 99 -1.84 13.19 -14.87
CA ASN A 99 -0.74 13.73 -15.68
C ASN A 99 0.26 12.60 -16.00
N SER A 100 1.45 12.91 -16.51
CA SER A 100 2.51 11.93 -16.76
C SER A 100 3.01 11.24 -15.48
N ALA A 101 3.60 10.05 -15.66
CA ALA A 101 4.23 9.29 -14.59
C ALA A 101 5.35 10.09 -13.89
N GLN A 102 6.17 10.79 -14.69
CA GLN A 102 7.28 11.59 -14.17
C GLN A 102 6.78 12.76 -13.32
N SER A 103 5.66 13.39 -13.70
CA SER A 103 5.05 14.46 -12.91
C SER A 103 4.65 13.96 -11.51
N ALA A 104 3.98 12.81 -11.44
CA ALA A 104 3.61 12.19 -10.16
C ALA A 104 4.84 11.83 -9.30
N VAL A 105 5.89 11.25 -9.90
CA VAL A 105 7.16 10.96 -9.20
C VAL A 105 7.76 12.24 -8.61
N ASN A 106 7.78 13.34 -9.36
CA ASN A 106 8.31 14.61 -8.89
C ASN A 106 7.49 15.19 -7.74
N THR A 107 6.15 15.08 -7.80
CA THR A 107 5.25 15.47 -6.71
C THR A 107 5.61 14.71 -5.43
N PHE A 108 5.76 13.39 -5.49
CA PHE A 108 6.04 12.57 -4.30
C PHE A 108 7.45 12.75 -3.73
N LYS A 109 8.39 13.30 -4.52
CA LYS A 109 9.73 13.70 -4.06
C LYS A 109 9.77 15.09 -3.41
N SER A 110 8.67 15.83 -3.43
CA SER A 110 8.63 17.16 -2.81
C SER A 110 8.50 17.01 -1.30
N ASN A 111 9.32 17.74 -0.54
CA ASN A 111 9.27 17.73 0.92
C ASN A 111 8.02 18.48 1.43
N ASN A 112 7.18 17.79 2.20
CA ASN A 112 5.96 18.28 2.81
C ASN A 112 5.99 18.18 4.35
N SER A 113 7.18 18.13 4.98
CA SER A 113 7.32 17.97 6.43
C SER A 113 6.69 19.09 7.25
N GLY A 114 6.47 20.27 6.65
CA GLY A 114 5.87 21.43 7.32
C GLY A 114 4.34 21.49 7.26
N ASP A 115 3.68 20.60 6.51
CA ASP A 115 2.22 20.64 6.32
C ASP A 115 1.66 19.25 5.98
N GLU A 116 1.08 18.57 6.97
CA GLU A 116 0.49 17.24 6.82
C GLU A 116 -0.61 17.20 5.74
N ASN A 117 -1.30 18.31 5.48
CA ASN A 117 -2.36 18.36 4.46
C ASN A 117 -1.83 18.30 3.03
N LYS A 118 -0.53 18.53 2.83
CA LYS A 118 0.13 18.45 1.52
C LYS A 118 0.81 17.12 1.28
N GLN A 119 0.93 16.28 2.31
CA GLN A 119 1.59 15.00 2.17
C GLN A 119 0.78 14.09 1.25
N VAL A 120 1.43 13.55 0.24
CA VAL A 120 0.75 12.74 -0.78
C VAL A 120 1.72 11.72 -1.36
N SER A 121 1.27 10.47 -1.49
CA SER A 121 2.05 9.41 -2.10
C SER A 121 1.19 8.20 -2.45
N TYR A 122 1.72 7.37 -3.34
CA TYR A 122 1.24 6.02 -3.61
C TYR A 122 2.37 5.02 -3.37
N HIS A 123 2.03 3.74 -3.22
CA HIS A 123 3.06 2.69 -3.06
C HIS A 123 3.72 2.39 -4.40
N THR A 124 2.90 2.30 -5.45
CA THR A 124 3.35 1.97 -6.78
C THR A 124 2.66 2.84 -7.83
N LEU A 125 3.40 3.20 -8.87
CA LEU A 125 2.90 3.82 -10.09
C LEU A 125 3.19 2.90 -11.28
N ILE A 126 2.25 2.79 -12.21
CA ILE A 126 2.41 2.02 -13.45
C ILE A 126 2.32 2.97 -14.64
N ALA A 127 3.45 3.17 -15.31
CA ALA A 127 3.54 4.01 -16.50
C ALA A 127 2.81 3.36 -17.69
N ARG A 128 2.50 4.16 -18.72
CA ARG A 128 1.75 3.68 -19.90
C ARG A 128 2.40 2.52 -20.64
N ASN A 129 3.71 2.36 -20.53
CA ASN A 129 4.45 1.24 -21.13
C ASN A 129 4.58 0.00 -20.21
N GLY A 130 3.85 -0.03 -19.09
CA GLY A 130 3.90 -1.12 -18.11
C GLY A 130 5.11 -1.09 -17.17
N LEU A 131 5.92 -0.02 -17.18
CA LEU A 131 6.97 0.16 -16.18
C LEU A 131 6.35 0.31 -14.79
N VAL A 132 6.74 -0.56 -13.86
CA VAL A 132 6.36 -0.51 -12.45
C VAL A 132 7.35 0.37 -11.68
N VAL A 133 6.88 1.43 -11.06
CA VAL A 133 7.69 2.36 -10.27
C VAL A 133 7.29 2.21 -8.79
N TYR A 134 8.18 1.67 -7.97
CA TYR A 134 7.99 1.61 -6.52
C TYR A 134 8.37 2.94 -5.88
N LEU A 135 7.46 3.49 -5.07
CA LEU A 135 7.52 4.84 -4.53
C LEU A 135 7.51 4.86 -3.00
N VAL A 136 6.73 3.99 -2.36
CA VAL A 136 6.66 3.83 -0.90
C VAL A 136 6.78 2.35 -0.55
N PRO A 137 7.59 1.96 0.45
CA PRO A 137 7.69 0.56 0.87
C PRO A 137 6.32 -0.02 1.24
N PRO A 138 6.04 -1.30 0.91
CA PRO A 138 4.72 -1.91 1.13
C PRO A 138 4.26 -1.93 2.59
N ASP A 139 5.19 -2.08 3.52
CA ASP A 139 4.96 -2.10 4.97
C ASP A 139 4.63 -0.71 5.55
N LYS A 140 4.91 0.37 4.80
CA LYS A 140 4.63 1.74 5.20
C LYS A 140 3.21 2.16 4.82
N ARG A 141 2.77 3.24 5.45
CA ARG A 141 1.51 3.94 5.18
C ARG A 141 1.79 5.06 4.18
N ALA A 142 1.36 4.88 2.94
CA ALA A 142 1.29 5.98 1.96
C ALA A 142 0.07 6.88 2.21
N PHE A 143 0.08 8.09 1.65
CA PHE A 143 -0.98 9.08 1.83
C PHE A 143 -1.75 9.27 0.53
N GLY A 144 -2.55 8.25 0.17
CA GLY A 144 -3.17 8.18 -1.15
C GLY A 144 -4.65 8.52 -1.19
N ALA A 145 -5.41 8.32 -0.11
CA ALA A 145 -6.88 8.36 -0.16
C ALA A 145 -7.57 9.51 0.60
N GLY A 146 -6.86 10.28 1.42
CA GLY A 146 -7.47 11.35 2.24
C GLY A 146 -8.67 10.84 3.08
N ASN A 147 -9.73 11.66 3.20
CA ASN A 147 -10.99 11.29 3.86
C ASN A 147 -11.67 10.14 3.11
N SER A 148 -11.61 8.94 3.68
CA SER A 148 -12.00 7.73 2.96
C SER A 148 -12.48 6.60 3.86
N VAL A 149 -13.35 5.77 3.31
CA VAL A 149 -14.01 4.64 3.95
C VAL A 149 -14.15 3.51 2.94
N PHE A 150 -13.76 2.30 3.33
CA PHE A 150 -14.00 1.09 2.54
C PHE A 150 -15.26 0.38 3.03
N GLU A 151 -16.19 0.10 2.12
CA GLU A 151 -17.40 -0.67 2.40
C GLU A 151 -17.23 -2.08 1.82
N GLY A 152 -16.90 -3.02 2.70
CA GLY A 152 -16.65 -4.41 2.31
C GLY A 152 -17.58 -5.39 3.00
N ASN A 153 -17.34 -6.67 2.76
CA ASN A 153 -18.09 -7.78 3.39
C ASN A 153 -18.02 -7.79 4.93
N ASN A 154 -17.00 -7.13 5.50
CA ASN A 154 -16.83 -6.98 6.95
C ASN A 154 -17.51 -5.71 7.49
N GLY A 155 -18.28 -5.00 6.67
CA GLY A 155 -18.88 -3.72 6.99
C GLY A 155 -17.99 -2.53 6.61
N VAL A 156 -18.19 -1.43 7.33
CA VAL A 156 -17.54 -0.14 7.09
C VAL A 156 -16.18 -0.12 7.77
N GLU A 157 -15.11 0.08 6.99
CA GLU A 157 -13.72 0.07 7.45
C GLU A 157 -13.04 1.43 7.18
N THR A 158 -12.56 2.09 8.23
CA THR A 158 -11.71 3.28 8.16
C THR A 158 -10.91 3.42 9.46
N VAL A 159 -9.83 4.19 9.45
CA VAL A 159 -8.97 4.40 10.61
C VAL A 159 -8.71 5.89 10.81
N GLN A 160 -8.92 6.38 12.02
CA GLN A 160 -8.51 7.71 12.44
C GLN A 160 -7.30 7.60 13.38
N THR A 161 -6.18 8.19 12.97
CA THR A 161 -4.91 8.19 13.75
C THR A 161 -4.43 9.58 14.11
N ASN A 162 -5.06 10.63 13.57
CA ASN A 162 -4.79 12.01 13.88
C ASN A 162 -6.12 12.73 14.17
N PRO A 163 -6.27 13.44 15.31
CA PRO A 163 -7.53 14.13 15.66
C PRO A 163 -7.90 15.27 14.71
N THR A 164 -6.91 15.85 14.00
CA THR A 164 -7.13 17.00 13.11
C THR A 164 -7.40 16.57 11.66
N LEU A 165 -7.21 15.29 11.34
CA LEU A 165 -7.45 14.74 10.00
C LEU A 165 -8.67 13.81 10.02
N ASN A 166 -9.37 13.79 8.89
CA ASN A 166 -10.49 12.88 8.70
C ASN A 166 -10.01 11.40 8.67
N PRO A 167 -10.87 10.45 9.06
CA PRO A 167 -10.58 9.02 8.94
C PRO A 167 -10.20 8.62 7.51
N SER A 168 -9.33 7.62 7.39
CA SER A 168 -8.78 7.20 6.10
C SER A 168 -8.51 5.71 6.03
N VAL A 169 -8.59 5.16 4.81
CA VAL A 169 -8.14 3.79 4.52
C VAL A 169 -6.61 3.66 4.43
N ASN A 170 -5.86 4.77 4.41
CA ASN A 170 -4.40 4.81 4.22
C ASN A 170 -3.66 3.79 5.12
N ASN A 171 -4.12 3.57 6.36
CA ASN A 171 -3.45 2.69 7.32
C ASN A 171 -3.43 1.21 6.91
N PHE A 172 -4.37 0.75 6.09
CA PHE A 172 -4.48 -0.65 5.65
C PHE A 172 -4.58 -0.79 4.11
N ALA A 173 -4.50 0.32 3.37
CA ALA A 173 -4.47 0.30 1.92
C ALA A 173 -3.05 0.14 1.36
N TYR A 174 -2.98 -0.51 0.20
CA TYR A 174 -1.87 -0.45 -0.72
C TYR A 174 -2.33 0.27 -1.99
N HIS A 175 -1.76 1.45 -2.22
CA HIS A 175 -2.17 2.39 -3.27
C HIS A 175 -1.38 2.16 -4.55
N VAL A 176 -2.09 1.95 -5.65
CA VAL A 176 -1.51 1.81 -6.99
C VAL A 176 -2.09 2.85 -7.92
N SER A 177 -1.24 3.62 -8.59
CA SER A 177 -1.66 4.63 -9.55
C SER A 177 -1.29 4.24 -10.97
N LEU A 178 -2.23 4.41 -11.90
CA LEU A 178 -1.99 4.25 -13.33
C LEU A 178 -1.69 5.61 -13.95
N GLU A 179 -0.66 5.68 -14.79
CA GLU A 179 -0.42 6.88 -15.59
C GLU A 179 -1.63 7.16 -16.49
N THR A 180 -2.28 8.31 -16.26
CA THR A 180 -3.39 8.82 -17.07
C THR A 180 -2.94 8.98 -18.53
N PRO A 181 -3.78 8.70 -19.53
CA PRO A 181 -3.39 8.91 -20.92
C PRO A 181 -3.32 10.41 -21.29
N PRO A 182 -2.49 10.80 -22.29
CA PRO A 182 -2.23 12.20 -22.63
C PRO A 182 -3.45 13.01 -23.04
N ASP A 183 -4.50 12.37 -23.55
CA ASP A 183 -5.75 13.03 -23.89
C ASP A 183 -6.48 13.62 -22.67
N ALA A 184 -6.14 13.18 -21.46
CA ALA A 184 -6.71 13.65 -20.19
C ALA A 184 -5.72 14.38 -19.27
N TRP A 185 -4.45 14.58 -19.66
CA TRP A 185 -3.46 15.27 -18.81
C TRP A 185 -3.88 16.70 -18.46
N GLY A 186 -3.90 16.98 -17.15
CA GLY A 186 -4.23 18.31 -16.60
C GLY A 186 -5.67 18.75 -16.84
N LYS A 187 -6.56 17.83 -17.25
CA LYS A 187 -7.96 18.11 -17.55
C LYS A 187 -8.85 17.47 -16.50
N ASN A 188 -9.94 18.15 -16.16
CA ASN A 188 -11.04 17.55 -15.41
C ASN A 188 -11.99 16.87 -16.41
N VAL A 189 -11.81 15.56 -16.62
CA VAL A 189 -12.60 14.78 -17.58
C VAL A 189 -13.39 13.69 -16.86
N THR A 190 -14.59 13.39 -17.38
CA THR A 190 -15.42 12.27 -16.91
C THR A 190 -15.14 10.96 -17.66
N SER A 191 -14.35 11.02 -18.74
CA SER A 191 -13.84 9.87 -19.49
C SER A 191 -12.53 10.23 -20.22
N HIS A 192 -11.70 9.22 -20.49
CA HIS A 192 -10.54 9.31 -21.37
C HIS A 192 -10.35 8.01 -22.17
N SER A 193 -9.36 7.98 -23.06
CA SER A 193 -9.04 6.87 -23.97
C SER A 193 -8.77 5.48 -23.34
N GLY A 194 -8.85 5.37 -22.01
CA GLY A 194 -8.52 4.17 -21.24
C GLY A 194 -7.02 3.94 -21.01
N TYR A 195 -6.73 2.84 -20.32
CA TYR A 195 -5.37 2.41 -19.98
C TYR A 195 -4.86 1.36 -20.97
N THR A 196 -3.54 1.29 -21.14
CA THR A 196 -2.90 0.37 -22.09
C THR A 196 -2.95 -1.08 -21.59
N ASP A 197 -2.79 -2.04 -22.51
CA ASP A 197 -2.67 -3.46 -22.13
C ASP A 197 -1.49 -3.69 -21.18
N GLU A 198 -0.36 -3.03 -21.45
CA GLU A 198 0.83 -3.09 -20.60
C GLU A 198 0.54 -2.63 -19.17
N GLN A 199 -0.31 -1.61 -18.97
CA GLN A 199 -0.74 -1.17 -17.65
C GLN A 199 -1.59 -2.24 -16.96
N TYR A 200 -2.55 -2.86 -17.65
CA TYR A 200 -3.37 -3.92 -17.07
C TYR A 200 -2.55 -5.17 -16.70
N TYR A 201 -1.63 -5.60 -17.57
CA TYR A 201 -0.76 -6.75 -17.28
C TYR A 201 0.22 -6.46 -16.13
N ALA A 202 0.81 -5.26 -16.08
CA ALA A 202 1.68 -4.86 -14.99
C ALA A 202 0.90 -4.75 -13.66
N LEU A 203 -0.32 -4.25 -13.68
CA LEU A 203 -1.20 -4.17 -12.50
C LEU A 203 -1.57 -5.56 -11.99
N ALA A 204 -1.96 -6.46 -12.90
CA ALA A 204 -2.25 -7.85 -12.57
C ALA A 204 -1.01 -8.56 -11.99
N TRP A 205 0.17 -8.35 -12.58
CA TRP A 205 1.43 -8.88 -12.07
C TRP A 205 1.75 -8.37 -10.66
N LEU A 206 1.57 -7.08 -10.42
CA LEU A 206 1.80 -6.47 -9.12
C LEU A 206 0.87 -7.09 -8.06
N ILE A 207 -0.44 -7.12 -8.33
CA ILE A 207 -1.45 -7.57 -7.35
C ILE A 207 -1.42 -9.09 -7.15
N ALA A 208 -1.03 -9.87 -8.16
CA ALA A 208 -0.93 -11.33 -8.07
C ALA A 208 0.06 -11.83 -7.00
N GLN A 209 0.97 -10.96 -6.54
CA GLN A 209 1.95 -11.25 -5.49
C GLN A 209 1.36 -11.13 -4.08
N SER A 210 0.14 -10.60 -3.95
CA SER A 210 -0.55 -10.39 -2.69
C SER A 210 -1.68 -11.40 -2.47
N ASP A 211 -2.08 -11.54 -1.21
CA ASP A 211 -3.25 -12.33 -0.81
C ASP A 211 -4.56 -11.51 -0.80
N VAL A 212 -4.55 -10.26 -1.29
CA VAL A 212 -5.75 -9.41 -1.30
C VAL A 212 -6.78 -9.98 -2.27
N PRO A 213 -7.97 -10.39 -1.82
CA PRO A 213 -9.01 -10.96 -2.67
C PRO A 213 -9.62 -9.90 -3.60
N ASP A 214 -10.27 -10.36 -4.67
CA ASP A 214 -10.80 -9.48 -5.73
C ASP A 214 -11.81 -8.45 -5.20
N ASP A 215 -12.62 -8.81 -4.20
CA ASP A 215 -13.61 -7.94 -3.53
C ASP A 215 -12.98 -6.87 -2.62
N ARG A 216 -11.67 -6.92 -2.41
CA ARG A 216 -10.89 -5.91 -1.67
C ARG A 216 -9.98 -5.07 -2.58
N ILE A 217 -10.19 -5.17 -3.89
CA ILE A 217 -9.60 -4.27 -4.89
C ILE A 217 -10.65 -3.22 -5.23
N THR A 218 -10.37 -1.97 -4.94
CA THR A 218 -11.32 -0.86 -5.05
C THR A 218 -10.69 0.33 -5.76
N THR A 219 -11.50 1.35 -6.05
CA THR A 219 -11.05 2.63 -6.60
C THR A 219 -10.98 3.71 -5.54
N HIS A 220 -10.22 4.76 -5.81
CA HIS A 220 -10.24 5.97 -5.01
C HIS A 220 -11.64 6.57 -4.92
N ARG A 221 -12.36 6.64 -6.06
CA ARG A 221 -13.77 7.07 -6.11
C ARG A 221 -14.67 6.30 -5.14
N SER A 222 -14.54 4.97 -5.09
CA SER A 222 -15.38 4.12 -4.24
C SER A 222 -15.13 4.36 -2.75
N VAL A 223 -13.90 4.67 -2.36
CA VAL A 223 -13.55 4.92 -0.95
C VAL A 223 -13.70 6.37 -0.55
N ASP A 224 -13.80 7.32 -1.47
CA ASP A 224 -13.82 8.75 -1.17
C ASP A 224 -15.05 9.15 -0.35
N ARG A 225 -14.84 10.04 0.62
CA ARG A 225 -15.90 10.68 1.41
C ARG A 225 -15.85 12.20 1.33
N SER A 226 -14.92 12.77 0.57
CA SER A 226 -14.87 14.21 0.27
C SER A 226 -15.82 14.63 -0.86
N GLY A 227 -16.20 13.70 -1.74
CA GLY A 227 -16.98 13.98 -2.96
C GLY A 227 -16.15 14.60 -4.09
N GLN A 228 -14.83 14.59 -3.98
CA GLN A 228 -13.90 15.23 -4.90
C GLN A 228 -13.16 14.25 -5.81
N ARG A 229 -13.25 12.94 -5.54
CA ARG A 229 -12.45 11.92 -6.25
C ARG A 229 -13.33 11.12 -7.20
N ILE A 230 -12.87 11.00 -8.44
CA ILE A 230 -13.55 10.24 -9.51
C ILE A 230 -12.64 9.17 -10.13
N ASP A 231 -11.40 9.07 -9.66
CA ASP A 231 -10.36 8.21 -10.22
C ASP A 231 -10.44 6.74 -9.76
N PRO A 232 -9.91 5.80 -10.59
CA PRO A 232 -9.47 6.00 -11.97
C PRO A 232 -10.67 6.03 -12.94
N VAL A 233 -10.67 7.04 -13.82
CA VAL A 233 -11.68 7.16 -14.87
C VAL A 233 -11.42 6.14 -16.00
N SER A 234 -12.46 5.65 -16.68
CA SER A 234 -12.33 4.70 -17.81
C SER A 234 -11.58 3.38 -17.48
N PHE A 235 -11.45 2.99 -16.21
CA PHE A 235 -10.83 1.72 -15.82
C PHE A 235 -11.79 0.54 -16.07
N ASP A 236 -11.29 -0.49 -16.76
CA ASP A 236 -12.01 -1.70 -17.11
C ASP A 236 -11.71 -2.80 -16.07
N PHE A 237 -12.59 -2.90 -15.07
CA PHE A 237 -12.46 -3.90 -14.01
C PHE A 237 -12.56 -5.34 -14.51
N ASP A 238 -13.43 -5.61 -15.49
CA ASP A 238 -13.62 -6.97 -16.01
C ASP A 238 -12.35 -7.45 -16.73
N LYS A 239 -11.78 -6.60 -17.58
CA LYS A 239 -10.50 -6.86 -18.23
C LYS A 239 -9.39 -7.11 -17.20
N PHE A 240 -9.28 -6.23 -16.21
CA PHE A 240 -8.28 -6.36 -15.15
C PHE A 240 -8.41 -7.69 -14.38
N LEU A 241 -9.62 -8.00 -13.89
CA LEU A 241 -9.86 -9.21 -13.10
C LEU A 241 -9.66 -10.48 -13.92
N ASN A 242 -10.04 -10.46 -15.21
CA ASN A 242 -9.77 -11.56 -16.12
C ASN A 242 -8.26 -11.84 -16.23
N ILE A 243 -7.44 -10.80 -16.40
CA ILE A 243 -5.98 -10.94 -16.46
C ILE A 243 -5.44 -11.43 -15.10
N LEU A 244 -5.84 -10.80 -13.99
CA LEU A 244 -5.38 -11.15 -12.64
C LEU A 244 -5.62 -12.62 -12.31
N ARG A 245 -6.79 -13.15 -12.67
CA ARG A 245 -7.16 -14.55 -12.46
C ARG A 245 -6.37 -15.52 -13.34
N THR A 246 -5.75 -15.06 -14.42
CA THR A 246 -4.75 -15.88 -15.14
C THR A 246 -3.39 -15.91 -14.43
N PHE A 247 -3.09 -14.93 -13.58
CA PHE A 247 -1.79 -14.78 -12.91
C PHE A 247 -1.78 -15.41 -11.51
N ARG A 248 -2.94 -15.50 -10.86
CA ARG A 248 -3.08 -16.17 -9.56
C ARG A 248 -4.34 -17.02 -9.49
N VAL A 249 -4.27 -18.09 -8.70
CA VAL A 249 -5.39 -18.97 -8.36
C VAL A 249 -5.51 -19.05 -6.84
N LYS A 250 -6.74 -19.21 -6.34
CA LYS A 250 -6.96 -19.43 -4.91
C LYS A 250 -6.45 -20.82 -4.54
N ASN A 251 -5.69 -20.92 -3.45
CA ASN A 251 -5.30 -22.22 -2.91
C ASN A 251 -6.55 -22.97 -2.44
N SER A 252 -6.62 -24.27 -2.76
CA SER A 252 -7.68 -25.17 -2.32
C SER A 252 -7.51 -25.62 -0.87
#